data_AF-A0A2N0HWZ2-F1
#
_entry.id   AF-A0A2N0HWZ2-F1
#
_cell.length_a   1.000
_cell.length_b   1.000
_cell.length_c   1.000
_cell.angle_alpha   90.00
_cell.angle_beta   90.00
_cell.angle_gamma   90.00
#
_symmetry.space_group_name_H-M   'P 1'
#
loop_
_entity.id
_entity.type
_entity.pdbx_description
1 polymer ?
#
loop_
_entity_poly.entity_id
_entity_poly.type
_entity_poly.pdbx_seq_one_letter_code
_entity_poly.pdbx_strand_id
1 'polypeptide(L)'
;MFKCLATKSAPIVIALLCAHMLSGCVTKTVPVVASASSYECRPTPVDGLPMAGEGAYGCHFQLLDTETKAILVNTPYSLDVYAPSKSAASATPFLTTLKGVTDAHGRSGFIRASFPITPERMRFVRVVGSGPYGLSPQLLRPTDGSGVAGMHYHVTGCGYDQTGITDEQGLAPLFLSVSECKLKAAFYMCRNGKCPTK
;
A
#
# COMPACT_ATOMS: atom_id res chain seq x y z
N MET A 1 -76.25 41.46 -5.79
CA MET A 1 -76.62 41.57 -4.37
C MET A 1 -75.41 42.02 -3.58
N PHE A 2 -75.51 43.12 -2.83
CA PHE A 2 -74.47 43.58 -1.91
C PHE A 2 -74.64 42.89 -0.54
N LYS A 3 -73.53 42.44 0.06
CA LYS A 3 -73.30 42.43 1.52
C LYS A 3 -71.85 42.06 1.83
N CYS A 4 -71.05 43.06 2.20
CA CYS A 4 -69.90 42.86 3.09
C CYS A 4 -70.38 42.97 4.54
N LEU A 5 -69.71 42.30 5.47
CA LEU A 5 -69.75 42.62 6.91
C LEU A 5 -68.39 42.28 7.54
N ALA A 6 -67.81 43.28 8.21
CA ALA A 6 -66.55 43.20 8.99
C ALA A 6 -66.85 42.69 10.42
N THR A 7 -65.94 42.50 11.40
CA THR A 7 -64.53 42.89 11.65
C THR A 7 -63.77 41.66 12.25
N LYS A 8 -62.55 41.66 12.80
CA LYS A 8 -61.55 42.62 13.34
C LYS A 8 -60.18 41.87 13.32
N SER A 9 -58.95 42.37 13.51
CA SER A 9 -58.33 43.59 14.07
C SER A 9 -56.92 43.75 13.45
N ALA A 10 -56.30 44.94 13.53
CA ALA A 10 -54.85 45.14 13.35
C ALA A 10 -54.25 45.61 14.72
N PRO A 11 -52.93 45.82 14.90
CA PRO A 11 -51.79 45.67 13.97
C PRO A 11 -50.58 44.89 14.57
N ILE A 12 -49.48 44.76 13.82
CA ILE A 12 -48.10 45.19 14.20
C ILE A 12 -47.09 44.67 13.16
N VAL A 13 -46.14 45.54 12.80
CA VAL A 13 -45.11 45.32 11.78
C VAL A 13 -43.88 44.64 12.40
N ILE A 14 -43.44 43.52 11.83
CA ILE A 14 -42.02 43.12 11.86
C ILE A 14 -41.62 42.65 10.45
N ALA A 15 -40.94 43.53 9.72
CA ALA A 15 -40.35 43.20 8.43
C ALA A 15 -39.01 42.50 8.64
N LEU A 16 -38.99 41.16 8.61
CA LEU A 16 -37.76 40.37 8.58
C LEU A 16 -37.26 40.24 7.13
N LEU A 17 -36.26 41.06 6.77
CA LEU A 17 -35.48 40.87 5.55
C LEU A 17 -34.64 39.60 5.66
N CYS A 18 -35.12 38.48 5.11
CA CYS A 18 -34.27 37.32 4.84
C CYS A 18 -33.56 37.50 3.48
N ALA A 19 -32.42 38.20 3.48
CA ALA A 19 -31.53 38.27 2.33
C ALA A 19 -31.09 36.87 1.90
N HIS A 20 -31.58 36.40 0.75
CA HIS A 20 -31.20 35.10 0.20
C HIS A 20 -29.80 35.19 -0.43
N MET A 21 -28.79 34.89 0.38
CA MET A 21 -27.43 34.66 -0.12
C MET A 21 -27.43 33.44 -1.04
N LEU A 22 -27.18 33.68 -2.34
CA LEU A 22 -26.89 32.65 -3.33
C LEU A 22 -25.53 32.00 -3.02
N SER A 23 -25.51 31.11 -2.02
CA SER A 23 -24.34 30.30 -1.70
C SER A 23 -24.23 29.17 -2.73
N GLY A 24 -23.35 29.35 -3.71
CA GLY A 24 -23.08 28.33 -4.71
C GLY A 24 -22.46 27.09 -4.04
N CYS A 25 -23.09 25.92 -4.21
CA CYS A 25 -22.49 24.63 -3.86
C CYS A 25 -21.29 24.35 -4.75
N VAL A 26 -20.12 24.88 -4.39
CA VAL A 26 -18.84 24.39 -4.89
C VAL A 26 -18.60 23.03 -4.25
N THR A 27 -19.13 21.98 -4.86
CA THR A 27 -18.74 20.60 -4.57
C THR A 27 -17.27 20.42 -4.97
N LYS A 28 -16.37 20.79 -4.07
CA LYS A 28 -15.02 20.23 -4.03
C LYS A 28 -15.14 18.75 -3.67
N THR A 29 -15.50 17.92 -4.65
CA THR A 29 -15.10 16.52 -4.67
C THR A 29 -13.59 16.51 -4.79
N VAL A 30 -12.91 16.64 -3.64
CA VAL A 30 -11.55 16.14 -3.50
C VAL A 30 -11.65 14.66 -3.88
N PRO A 31 -10.96 14.21 -4.94
CA PRO A 31 -10.91 12.78 -5.21
C PRO A 31 -10.30 12.14 -3.97
N VAL A 32 -11.08 11.30 -3.28
CA VAL A 32 -10.53 10.37 -2.32
C VAL A 32 -9.77 9.35 -3.16
N VAL A 33 -8.54 9.72 -3.54
CA VAL A 33 -7.49 8.75 -3.81
C VAL A 33 -7.29 8.07 -2.48
N ALA A 34 -8.03 6.97 -2.27
CA ALA A 34 -7.69 6.02 -1.23
C ALA A 34 -6.21 5.72 -1.45
N SER A 35 -5.39 5.95 -0.42
CA SER A 35 -3.97 5.64 -0.44
C SER A 35 -3.85 4.12 -0.45
N ALA A 36 -4.06 3.53 -1.62
CA ALA A 36 -4.11 2.11 -1.85
C ALA A 36 -2.76 1.56 -1.46
N SER A 37 -2.70 0.88 -0.32
CA SER A 37 -1.48 0.22 0.13
C SER A 37 -1.11 -0.84 -0.90
N SER A 38 0.19 -1.06 -1.13
CA SER A 38 0.66 -2.20 -1.93
C SER A 38 0.15 -3.55 -1.39
N TYR A 39 -0.35 -3.57 -0.15
CA TYR A 39 -0.90 -4.73 0.55
C TYR A 39 -2.44 -4.78 0.58
N GLU A 40 -3.14 -3.88 -0.11
CA GLU A 40 -4.61 -3.91 -0.21
C GLU A 40 -5.06 -5.06 -1.13
N CYS A 41 -5.64 -6.11 -0.53
CA CYS A 41 -6.12 -7.29 -1.27
C CYS A 41 -7.28 -6.94 -2.22
N ARG A 42 -7.11 -7.31 -3.50
CA ARG A 42 -8.17 -7.32 -4.51
C ARG A 42 -8.63 -8.77 -4.76
N PRO A 43 -9.88 -9.15 -4.42
CA PRO A 43 -10.30 -10.56 -4.35
C PRO A 43 -10.66 -11.22 -5.69
N THR A 44 -10.63 -10.47 -6.79
CA THR A 44 -10.94 -10.98 -8.14
C THR A 44 -9.63 -11.27 -8.89
N PRO A 45 -9.45 -12.43 -9.55
CA PRO A 45 -8.32 -12.65 -10.43
C PRO A 45 -8.35 -11.71 -11.64
N VAL A 46 -7.18 -11.50 -12.26
CA VAL A 46 -7.03 -10.70 -13.47
C VAL A 46 -6.62 -11.64 -14.61
N ASP A 47 -7.38 -11.60 -15.70
CA ASP A 47 -7.11 -12.44 -16.87
C ASP A 47 -5.70 -12.19 -17.44
N GLY A 48 -5.02 -13.27 -17.82
CA GLY A 48 -3.67 -13.23 -18.37
C GLY A 48 -2.53 -13.09 -17.33
N LEU A 49 -2.83 -12.86 -16.05
CA LEU A 49 -1.82 -12.85 -14.98
C LEU A 49 -1.67 -14.23 -14.31
N PRO A 50 -0.47 -14.59 -13.84
CA PRO A 50 -0.22 -15.92 -13.28
C PRO A 50 -0.99 -16.15 -11.98
N MET A 51 -1.33 -17.40 -11.69
CA MET A 51 -1.99 -17.82 -10.45
C MET A 51 -1.09 -18.80 -9.67
N ALA A 52 -1.12 -18.74 -8.34
CA ALA A 52 -0.41 -19.68 -7.47
C ALA A 52 -1.17 -19.96 -6.16
N GLY A 53 -0.89 -21.12 -5.55
CA GLY A 53 -1.54 -21.54 -4.31
C GLY A 53 -2.97 -22.06 -4.52
N GLU A 54 -3.59 -22.49 -3.43
CA GLU A 54 -4.89 -23.16 -3.43
C GLU A 54 -5.77 -22.69 -2.26
N GLY A 55 -7.09 -22.74 -2.43
CA GLY A 55 -8.06 -22.48 -1.37
C GLY A 55 -9.10 -21.39 -1.67
N ALA A 56 -9.92 -21.08 -0.66
CA ALA A 56 -11.10 -20.22 -0.79
C ALA A 56 -10.78 -18.72 -0.82
N TYR A 57 -9.69 -18.30 -0.18
CA TYR A 57 -9.27 -16.89 -0.17
C TYR A 57 -8.30 -16.66 -1.32
N GLY A 58 -8.44 -15.55 -2.01
CA GLY A 58 -7.50 -15.16 -3.07
C GLY A 58 -7.35 -13.65 -3.16
N CYS A 59 -6.16 -13.21 -3.52
CA CYS A 59 -5.82 -11.79 -3.67
C CYS A 59 -4.89 -11.59 -4.87
N HIS A 60 -5.09 -10.50 -5.60
CA HIS A 60 -3.97 -9.79 -6.24
C HIS A 60 -3.74 -8.45 -5.53
N PHE A 61 -2.62 -7.83 -5.83
CA PHE A 61 -2.13 -6.59 -5.22
C PHE A 61 -1.70 -5.61 -6.32
N GLN A 62 -1.58 -4.32 -5.99
CA GLN A 62 -1.05 -3.30 -6.90
C GLN A 62 0.27 -2.78 -6.32
N LEU A 63 1.38 -3.00 -7.03
CA LEU A 63 2.69 -2.55 -6.59
C LEU A 63 2.84 -1.04 -6.82
N LEU A 64 3.06 -0.30 -5.74
CA LEU A 64 3.36 1.13 -5.80
C LEU A 64 4.82 1.39 -5.43
N ASP A 65 5.37 2.46 -5.98
CA ASP A 65 6.65 3.02 -5.56
C ASP A 65 6.54 3.53 -4.12
N THR A 66 7.54 3.22 -3.28
CA THR A 66 7.41 3.43 -1.84
C THR A 66 7.42 4.90 -1.45
N GLU A 67 8.12 5.75 -2.21
CA GLU A 67 8.28 7.18 -1.98
C GLU A 67 7.21 8.01 -2.71
N THR A 68 7.05 7.79 -4.02
CA THR A 68 6.17 8.60 -4.88
C THR A 68 4.73 8.09 -4.94
N LYS A 69 4.46 6.85 -4.51
CA LYS A 69 3.19 6.13 -4.67
C LYS A 69 2.72 5.99 -6.12
N ALA A 70 3.62 6.17 -7.09
CA ALA A 70 3.37 5.90 -8.50
C ALA A 70 3.17 4.39 -8.72
N ILE A 71 2.32 4.03 -9.69
CA ILE A 71 2.09 2.64 -10.08
C ILE A 71 3.35 2.07 -10.74
N LEU A 72 3.90 0.99 -10.18
CA LEU A 72 5.06 0.30 -10.74
C LEU A 72 4.61 -0.72 -11.79
N VAL A 73 4.45 -0.25 -13.02
CA VAL A 73 4.14 -1.09 -14.21
C VAL A 73 5.35 -1.88 -14.68
N ASN A 74 5.15 -3.02 -15.35
CA ASN A 74 6.20 -3.86 -15.95
C ASN A 74 7.39 -4.15 -15.01
N THR A 75 7.11 -4.25 -13.71
CA THR A 75 8.13 -4.30 -12.65
C THR A 75 8.23 -5.73 -12.08
N PRO A 76 9.42 -6.35 -12.07
CA PRO A 76 9.62 -7.65 -11.43
C PRO A 76 9.27 -7.62 -9.94
N TYR A 77 8.60 -8.66 -9.44
CA TYR A 77 8.16 -8.78 -8.05
C TYR A 77 8.33 -10.20 -7.48
N SER A 78 8.36 -10.29 -6.15
CA SER A 78 8.13 -11.53 -5.40
C SER A 78 6.98 -11.29 -4.42
N LEU A 79 5.98 -12.16 -4.48
CA LEU A 79 4.84 -12.22 -3.56
C LEU A 79 4.92 -13.54 -2.80
N ASP A 80 5.35 -13.51 -1.55
CA ASP A 80 5.48 -14.68 -0.69
C ASP A 80 4.35 -14.67 0.34
N VAL A 81 3.66 -15.80 0.51
CA VAL A 81 2.60 -15.96 1.52
C VAL A 81 3.02 -17.01 2.56
N TYR A 82 2.78 -16.67 3.82
CA TYR A 82 3.09 -17.47 4.99
C TYR A 82 1.78 -17.97 5.63
N ALA A 83 1.69 -19.28 5.84
CA ALA A 83 0.57 -19.88 6.53
C ALA A 83 0.55 -19.50 8.03
N PRO A 84 -0.63 -19.46 8.66
CA PRO A 84 -0.73 -19.21 10.09
C PRO A 84 0.09 -20.22 10.89
N SER A 85 0.97 -19.72 11.74
CA SER A 85 1.69 -20.58 12.67
C SER A 85 0.71 -21.16 13.69
N LYS A 86 0.85 -22.47 13.98
CA LYS A 86 0.05 -23.16 14.99
C LYS A 86 0.45 -22.81 16.43
N SER A 87 1.57 -22.11 16.61
CA SER A 87 2.07 -21.64 17.90
C SER A 87 2.97 -20.41 17.69
N ALA A 88 2.95 -19.46 18.61
CA ALA A 88 3.84 -18.29 18.58
C ALA A 88 5.34 -18.66 18.63
N ALA A 89 5.68 -19.87 19.09
CA ALA A 89 7.05 -20.37 19.16
C ALA A 89 7.53 -21.11 17.89
N SER A 90 6.65 -21.29 16.89
CA SER A 90 7.00 -21.98 15.64
C SER A 90 7.18 -20.96 14.50
N ALA A 91 8.27 -21.12 13.73
CA ALA A 91 8.50 -20.35 12.51
C ALA A 91 7.25 -20.41 11.61
N THR A 92 6.84 -19.27 11.05
CA THR A 92 5.66 -19.18 10.19
C THR A 92 5.85 -20.07 8.95
N PRO A 93 5.04 -21.13 8.78
CA PRO A 93 5.24 -22.06 7.68
C PRO A 93 5.06 -21.34 6.34
N PHE A 94 6.08 -21.37 5.49
CA PHE A 94 5.99 -20.87 4.13
C PHE A 94 4.92 -21.65 3.35
N LEU A 95 3.98 -20.95 2.72
CA LEU A 95 2.95 -21.58 1.89
C LEU A 95 3.40 -21.62 0.43
N THR A 96 3.66 -20.46 -0.16
CA THR A 96 4.01 -20.35 -1.59
C THR A 96 4.62 -18.99 -1.92
N THR A 97 5.30 -18.94 -3.06
CA THR A 97 5.86 -17.72 -3.67
C THR A 97 5.33 -17.61 -5.09
N LEU A 98 4.74 -16.47 -5.42
CA LEU A 98 4.43 -16.05 -6.78
C LEU A 98 5.46 -15.00 -7.22
N LYS A 99 6.34 -15.36 -8.15
CA LYS A 99 7.22 -14.41 -8.86
C LYS A 99 6.56 -14.03 -10.17
N GLY A 100 6.77 -12.79 -10.60
CA GLY A 100 6.24 -12.31 -11.87
C GLY A 100 6.75 -10.92 -12.22
N VAL A 101 6.08 -10.33 -13.21
CA VAL A 101 6.23 -8.93 -13.61
C VAL A 101 4.85 -8.31 -13.54
N THR A 102 4.73 -7.11 -12.97
CA THR A 102 3.45 -6.41 -12.87
C THR A 102 2.93 -5.96 -14.23
N ASP A 103 1.60 -5.85 -14.35
CA ASP A 103 0.97 -5.42 -15.61
C ASP A 103 1.01 -3.89 -15.83
N ALA A 104 0.31 -3.42 -16.88
CA ALA A 104 0.14 -2.00 -17.19
C ALA A 104 -0.60 -1.17 -16.11
N HIS A 105 -1.16 -1.82 -15.08
CA HIS A 105 -1.78 -1.20 -13.92
C HIS A 105 -1.00 -1.52 -12.63
N GLY A 106 0.23 -2.05 -12.72
CA GLY A 106 1.06 -2.43 -11.57
C GLY A 106 0.54 -3.64 -10.80
N ARG A 107 -0.40 -4.41 -11.35
CA ARG A 107 -1.04 -5.54 -10.65
C ARG A 107 -0.15 -6.77 -10.63
N SER A 108 -0.12 -7.47 -9.50
CA SER A 108 0.44 -8.82 -9.38
C SER A 108 -0.49 -9.85 -10.04
N GLY A 109 0.03 -11.05 -10.26
CA GLY A 109 -0.80 -12.24 -10.38
C GLY A 109 -1.58 -12.57 -9.09
N PHE A 110 -2.43 -13.58 -9.18
CA PHE A 110 -3.41 -13.92 -8.15
C PHE A 110 -2.91 -15.08 -7.26
N ILE A 111 -2.82 -14.86 -5.95
CA ILE A 111 -2.40 -15.89 -4.99
C ILE A 111 -3.61 -16.40 -4.22
N ARG A 112 -3.69 -17.72 -3.99
CA ARG A 112 -4.78 -18.38 -3.22
C ARG A 112 -4.27 -19.06 -1.96
N ALA A 113 -5.10 -19.05 -0.93
CA ALA A 113 -4.85 -19.66 0.37
C ALA A 113 -6.13 -20.24 1.00
N SER A 114 -5.95 -21.17 1.95
CA SER A 114 -7.01 -21.73 2.79
C SER A 114 -7.39 -20.82 3.98
N PHE A 115 -6.77 -19.65 4.10
CA PHE A 115 -6.94 -18.67 5.17
C PHE A 115 -6.91 -17.24 4.60
N PRO A 116 -7.48 -16.23 5.31
CA PRO A 116 -7.40 -14.84 4.88
C PRO A 116 -5.95 -14.37 4.72
N ILE A 117 -5.62 -13.84 3.55
CA ILE A 117 -4.32 -13.23 3.27
C ILE A 117 -4.34 -11.81 3.84
N THR A 118 -3.53 -11.57 4.87
CA THR A 118 -3.37 -10.26 5.51
C THR A 118 -1.91 -9.80 5.37
N PRO A 119 -1.61 -8.49 5.50
CA PRO A 119 -0.25 -7.98 5.33
C PRO A 119 0.76 -8.74 6.20
N GLU A 120 0.45 -8.98 7.47
CA GLU A 120 1.33 -9.66 8.44
C GLU A 120 1.66 -11.12 8.07
N ARG A 121 1.00 -11.67 7.03
CA ARG A 121 1.16 -13.02 6.50
C ARG A 121 1.76 -13.05 5.10
N MET A 122 2.24 -11.93 4.57
CA MET A 122 2.84 -11.90 3.25
C MET A 122 3.98 -10.91 3.14
N ARG A 123 4.86 -11.15 2.17
CA ARG A 123 5.87 -10.21 1.69
C ARG A 123 5.59 -9.94 0.22
N PHE A 124 5.32 -8.68 -0.13
CA PHE A 124 5.17 -8.26 -1.52
C PHE A 124 6.17 -7.15 -1.82
N VAL A 125 7.21 -7.48 -2.58
CA VAL A 125 8.34 -6.57 -2.82
C VAL A 125 8.73 -6.53 -4.29
N ARG A 126 9.17 -5.36 -4.74
CA ARG A 126 9.92 -5.19 -5.99
C ARG A 126 11.18 -6.06 -5.95
N VAL A 127 11.52 -6.69 -7.08
CA VAL A 127 12.75 -7.44 -7.29
C VAL A 127 13.75 -6.59 -8.07
N VAL A 128 15.02 -6.61 -7.65
CA VAL A 128 16.14 -5.95 -8.31
C VAL A 128 17.20 -6.99 -8.66
N GLY A 129 17.56 -7.06 -9.95
CA GLY A 129 18.54 -8.02 -10.46
C GLY A 129 17.99 -9.42 -10.69
N SER A 130 18.90 -10.41 -10.72
CA SER A 130 18.57 -11.81 -11.03
C SER A 130 19.57 -12.79 -10.41
N GLY A 131 19.15 -14.05 -10.28
CA GLY A 131 19.95 -15.15 -9.76
C GLY A 131 19.29 -15.91 -8.60
N PRO A 132 19.92 -16.99 -8.10
CA PRO A 132 19.34 -17.85 -7.07
C PRO A 132 19.56 -17.31 -5.64
N TYR A 133 20.56 -16.45 -5.45
CA TYR A 133 20.88 -15.84 -4.16
C TYR A 133 20.06 -14.56 -4.00
N GLY A 134 19.48 -14.32 -2.83
CA GLY A 134 18.61 -13.16 -2.65
C GLY A 134 18.34 -12.77 -1.21
N LEU A 135 18.27 -11.47 -0.95
CA LEU A 135 17.87 -10.90 0.34
C LEU A 135 17.08 -9.61 0.12
N SER A 136 16.01 -9.44 0.90
CA SER A 136 15.30 -8.17 1.09
C SER A 136 15.68 -7.66 2.49
N PRO A 137 16.50 -6.60 2.61
CA PRO A 137 16.82 -5.99 3.89
C PRO A 137 15.57 -5.43 4.57
N GLN A 138 15.45 -5.61 5.88
CA GLN A 138 14.36 -5.07 6.70
C GLN A 138 14.93 -4.44 7.96
N LEU A 139 14.43 -3.27 8.35
CA LEU A 139 14.68 -2.74 9.69
C LEU A 139 13.53 -3.17 10.62
N LEU A 140 13.84 -3.95 11.64
CA LEU A 140 12.86 -4.34 12.67
C LEU A 140 12.98 -3.43 13.89
N ARG A 141 11.84 -3.06 14.47
CA ARG A 141 11.74 -2.29 15.71
C ARG A 141 12.09 -3.19 16.90
N PRO A 142 13.05 -2.81 17.76
CA PRO A 142 13.47 -3.66 18.88
C PRO A 142 12.40 -4.00 19.92
N THR A 143 11.31 -3.22 20.00
CA THR A 143 10.27 -3.37 21.03
C THR A 143 9.24 -4.47 20.75
N ASP A 144 8.96 -4.74 19.48
CA ASP A 144 7.86 -5.61 19.04
C ASP A 144 8.20 -6.46 17.80
N GLY A 145 9.39 -6.29 17.22
CA GLY A 145 9.80 -7.00 16.00
C GLY A 145 9.08 -6.56 14.73
N SER A 146 8.24 -5.51 14.77
CA SER A 146 7.56 -4.98 13.59
C SER A 146 8.52 -4.25 12.66
N GLY A 147 8.27 -4.31 11.36
CA GLY A 147 9.08 -3.58 10.37
C GLY A 147 8.87 -2.07 10.45
N VAL A 148 9.94 -1.30 10.23
CA VAL A 148 9.93 0.16 10.27
C VAL A 148 9.70 0.72 8.86
N ALA A 149 8.44 1.00 8.55
CA ALA A 149 8.01 1.63 7.30
C ALA A 149 8.53 3.07 7.15
N GLY A 150 8.69 3.54 5.92
CA GLY A 150 9.08 4.92 5.63
C GLY A 150 10.52 5.28 6.01
N MET A 151 11.37 4.28 6.29
CA MET A 151 12.77 4.46 6.63
C MET A 151 13.61 4.55 5.36
N HIS A 152 14.50 5.54 5.25
CA HIS A 152 15.42 5.57 4.11
C HIS A 152 16.47 4.47 4.28
N TYR A 153 16.84 3.84 3.18
CA TYR A 153 17.89 2.83 3.13
C TYR A 153 18.96 3.17 2.10
N HIS A 154 20.15 2.62 2.31
CA HIS A 154 21.22 2.51 1.32
C HIS A 154 21.76 1.08 1.31
N VAL A 155 21.68 0.42 0.16
CA VAL A 155 22.14 -0.95 -0.08
C VAL A 155 23.34 -0.93 -1.01
N THR A 156 24.44 -1.54 -0.58
CA THR A 156 25.68 -1.65 -1.36
C THR A 156 26.23 -3.07 -1.37
N GLY A 157 27.04 -3.38 -2.40
CA GLY A 157 27.64 -4.70 -2.59
C GLY A 157 26.90 -5.51 -3.65
N CYS A 158 27.46 -6.66 -4.06
CA CYS A 158 26.89 -7.52 -5.12
C CYS A 158 26.65 -6.82 -6.48
N GLY A 159 27.32 -5.69 -6.75
CA GLY A 159 27.08 -4.85 -7.94
C GLY A 159 26.01 -3.76 -7.74
N TYR A 160 25.41 -3.66 -6.55
CA TYR A 160 24.43 -2.62 -6.20
C TYR A 160 25.07 -1.43 -5.47
N ASP A 161 24.55 -0.23 -5.81
CA ASP A 161 24.60 1.01 -5.04
C ASP A 161 23.21 1.64 -5.20
N GLN A 162 22.28 1.35 -4.27
CA GLN A 162 20.88 1.80 -4.36
C GLN A 162 20.38 2.41 -3.07
N THR A 163 19.71 3.55 -3.19
CA THR A 163 18.96 4.21 -2.11
C THR A 163 17.46 4.12 -2.37
N GLY A 164 16.66 4.24 -1.31
CA GLY A 164 15.21 4.35 -1.41
C GLY A 164 14.56 4.44 -0.04
N ILE A 165 13.25 4.21 0.02
CA ILE A 165 12.45 4.22 1.25
C ILE A 165 11.82 2.83 1.43
N THR A 166 11.77 2.32 2.67
CA THR A 166 11.09 1.06 2.98
C THR A 166 9.58 1.14 2.79
N ASP A 167 8.97 0.03 2.37
CA ASP A 167 7.53 -0.10 2.17
C ASP A 167 6.74 -0.06 3.50
N GLU A 168 5.42 -0.24 3.42
CA GLU A 168 4.49 -0.26 4.56
C GLU A 168 4.82 -1.37 5.60
N GLN A 169 5.68 -2.34 5.25
CA GLN A 169 6.18 -3.39 6.13
C GLN A 169 7.64 -3.20 6.55
N GLY A 170 8.27 -2.07 6.21
CA GLY A 170 9.66 -1.80 6.55
C GLY A 170 10.70 -2.58 5.75
N LEU A 171 10.30 -3.19 4.62
CA LEU A 171 11.19 -3.92 3.73
C LEU A 171 11.78 -3.00 2.65
N ALA A 172 13.01 -3.28 2.25
CA ALA A 172 13.60 -2.84 1.01
C ALA A 172 13.34 -3.87 -0.10
N PRO A 173 13.58 -3.55 -1.39
CA PRO A 173 13.44 -4.50 -2.50
C PRO A 173 14.19 -5.83 -2.26
N LEU A 174 13.73 -6.90 -2.91
CA LEU A 174 14.47 -8.15 -2.96
C LEU A 174 15.61 -8.01 -3.98
N PHE A 175 16.84 -7.87 -3.49
CA PHE A 175 18.04 -7.85 -4.32
C PHE A 175 18.47 -9.29 -4.59
N LEU A 176 18.62 -9.65 -5.87
CA LEU A 176 19.05 -10.98 -6.32
C LEU A 176 20.46 -10.93 -6.92
N SER A 177 21.25 -11.98 -6.77
CA SER A 177 22.57 -12.11 -7.38
C SER A 177 22.81 -13.51 -7.97
N VAL A 178 23.60 -13.55 -9.05
CA VAL A 178 23.98 -14.79 -9.74
C VAL A 178 24.98 -15.65 -8.96
N SER A 179 25.71 -15.05 -8.02
CA SER A 179 26.66 -15.72 -7.12
C SER A 179 26.46 -15.27 -5.68
N GLU A 180 26.98 -16.03 -4.72
CA GLU A 180 27.07 -15.60 -3.32
C GLU A 180 27.90 -14.32 -3.20
N CYS A 181 27.44 -13.41 -2.37
CA CYS A 181 28.07 -12.11 -2.13
C CYS A 181 27.48 -11.50 -0.84
N LYS A 182 28.14 -10.46 -0.32
CA LYS A 182 27.68 -9.74 0.88
C LYS A 182 27.03 -8.41 0.50
N LEU A 183 25.74 -8.28 0.78
CA LEU A 183 25.07 -6.99 0.81
C LEU A 183 25.34 -6.30 2.15
N LYS A 184 25.56 -4.98 2.10
CA LYS A 184 25.51 -4.09 3.25
C LYS A 184 24.25 -3.23 3.11
N ALA A 185 23.41 -3.21 4.15
CA ALA A 185 22.27 -2.33 4.22
C ALA A 185 22.43 -1.37 5.41
N ALA A 186 22.37 -0.07 5.14
CA ALA A 186 22.26 0.97 6.15
C ALA A 186 20.84 1.54 6.11
N PHE A 187 20.26 1.81 7.28
CA PHE A 187 18.94 2.44 7.43
C PHE A 187 19.11 3.74 8.22
N TYR A 188 18.45 4.81 7.80
CA TYR A 188 18.63 6.14 8.38
C TYR A 188 17.39 7.02 8.29
N MET A 189 17.23 7.90 9.29
CA MET A 189 16.24 8.96 9.29
C MET A 189 16.85 10.23 8.71
N CYS A 190 16.26 10.78 7.65
CA CYS A 190 16.62 12.11 7.17
C CYS A 190 15.99 13.17 8.08
N ARG A 191 16.78 14.17 8.52
CA ARG A 191 16.30 15.25 9.39
C ARG A 191 16.28 16.56 8.60
N ASN A 192 15.15 17.27 8.62
CA ASN A 192 14.96 18.56 7.93
C ASN A 192 15.34 18.49 6.44
N GLY A 193 14.92 17.43 5.74
CA GLY A 193 15.26 17.18 4.33
C GLY A 193 16.71 16.78 4.06
N LYS A 194 17.57 16.71 5.09
CA LYS A 194 18.96 16.26 4.98
C LYS A 194 19.08 14.82 5.43
N CYS A 195 19.32 13.93 4.47
CA CYS A 195 19.77 12.58 4.74
C CYS A 195 21.27 12.60 5.11
N PRO A 196 21.76 11.72 6.00
CA PRO A 196 23.19 11.49 6.14
C PRO A 196 23.75 11.06 4.77
N THR A 197 24.75 11.79 4.29
CA THR A 197 25.42 11.49 3.02
C THR A 197 26.60 10.55 3.26
N LYS A 198 26.55 9.39 2.58
CA LYS A 198 27.59 8.34 2.41
C LYS A 198 28.64 8.23 3.51
#